data_AF-A0A7S8HTM9-F1
#
_entry.id   AF-A0A7S8HTM9-F1
#
_cell.length_a   1.000
_cell.length_b   1.000
_cell.length_c   1.000
_cell.angle_alpha   90.00
_cell.angle_beta   90.00
_cell.angle_gamma   90.00
#
_symmetry.space_group_name_H-M   'P 1'
#
loop_
_entity.id
_entity.type
_entity.pdbx_description
1 polymer ?
#
loop_
_entity_poly.entity_id
_entity_poly.type
_entity_poly.pdbx_seq_one_letter_code
_entity_poly.pdbx_strand_id
1 'polypeptide(L)'
;MSHVQVLSITTALVASGGIATLTFFDIPELQSQPASRSLPAVRWLFSRGSHIFPSASIISTVGFIHSASIDNEGFGSFYSISNNTSKVNGFLLAAALSFGIAPFTQLMIPTNFALIRENNKLGGARSKKAAAGGDASADRSALDSVKGSGEGVEFSDLSGPQERTRDDSNQEHDEKVYGLLEKFRWLNLVRAALIYQENTATGCQDDINVKRTAYWCHSGPLLDVSKALPAKFYEFEKQVLTGSVQNLLIPFLAHINNLLIAKGFRHYFLTIRASAPTHEFDRPRWHTDELFFADAPNGVLPGTRLGLKSMSDKYAHNNGTNWKICTTLLGPSTLFIPPNHQSEARKRQDSARRNASTEHECLSIRCVGCAAAADAVREELATTLGPFGAEAASLGECAVFKVGRDFGAVHSEPCMSEGSGGRVFINVVPGTEKELAQLMGKWGMEFPRQWWVGGW
;
A
#
# COMPACT_ATOMS: atom_id res chain seq x y z
N MET A 1 7.38 -7.62 9.08
CA MET A 1 7.43 -8.79 8.18
C MET A 1 8.82 -9.41 8.34
N SER A 2 8.93 -10.72 8.58
CA SER A 2 10.23 -11.38 8.80
C SER A 2 11.01 -11.55 7.49
N HIS A 3 12.33 -11.74 7.57
CA HIS A 3 13.16 -12.01 6.38
C HIS A 3 12.69 -13.25 5.60
N VAL A 4 12.18 -14.27 6.30
CA VAL A 4 11.61 -15.47 5.69
C VAL A 4 10.33 -15.16 4.94
N GLN A 5 9.44 -14.33 5.50
CA GLN A 5 8.21 -13.89 4.82
C GLN A 5 8.54 -13.13 3.53
N VAL A 6 9.46 -12.16 3.61
CA VAL A 6 9.86 -11.36 2.45
C VAL A 6 10.46 -12.25 1.35
N LEU A 7 11.37 -13.16 1.71
CA LEU A 7 11.99 -14.08 0.75
C LEU A 7 10.97 -15.01 0.10
N SER A 8 10.03 -15.56 0.87
CA SER A 8 9.01 -16.52 0.37
C SER A 8 8.04 -15.85 -0.59
N ILE A 9 7.56 -14.64 -0.23
CA ILE A 9 6.66 -13.84 -1.06
C ILE A 9 7.37 -13.40 -2.34
N THR A 10 8.59 -12.86 -2.22
CA THR A 10 9.35 -12.40 -3.39
C THR A 10 9.64 -13.55 -4.36
N THR A 11 10.02 -14.71 -3.84
CA THR A 11 10.27 -15.91 -4.66
C THR A 11 9.00 -16.37 -5.38
N ALA A 12 7.85 -16.37 -4.71
CA ALA A 12 6.56 -16.73 -5.29
C ALA A 12 6.12 -15.73 -6.37
N LEU A 13 6.28 -14.42 -6.12
CA LEU A 13 5.92 -13.37 -7.06
C LEU A 13 6.81 -13.36 -8.30
N VAL A 14 8.12 -13.52 -8.15
CA VAL A 14 9.06 -13.62 -9.28
C VAL A 14 8.73 -14.84 -10.15
N ALA A 15 8.45 -15.97 -9.52
CA ALA A 15 8.06 -17.18 -10.24
C ALA A 15 6.70 -17.03 -10.94
N SER A 16 5.69 -16.46 -10.26
CA SER A 16 4.38 -16.17 -10.85
C SER A 16 4.48 -15.22 -12.03
N GLY A 17 5.18 -14.09 -11.84
CA GLY A 17 5.40 -13.07 -12.85
C GLY A 17 6.12 -13.64 -14.07
N GLY A 18 7.17 -14.44 -13.88
CA GLY A 18 7.86 -15.11 -14.97
C GLY A 18 6.95 -16.04 -15.79
N ILE A 19 6.10 -16.83 -15.13
CA ILE A 19 5.14 -17.70 -15.82
C ILE A 19 4.04 -16.88 -16.52
N ALA A 20 3.58 -15.79 -15.90
CA ALA A 20 2.61 -14.89 -16.50
C ALA A 20 3.18 -14.20 -17.76
N THR A 21 4.42 -13.72 -17.71
CA THR A 21 5.11 -13.15 -18.87
C THR A 21 5.21 -14.15 -20.01
N LEU A 22 5.64 -15.39 -19.72
CA LEU A 22 5.66 -16.48 -20.69
C LEU A 22 4.28 -16.70 -21.33
N THR A 23 3.23 -16.65 -20.50
CA THR A 23 1.85 -16.94 -20.92
C THR A 23 1.25 -15.84 -21.80
N PHE A 24 1.44 -14.57 -21.43
CA PHE A 24 0.78 -13.44 -22.07
C PHE A 24 1.57 -12.81 -23.21
N PHE A 25 2.89 -13.01 -23.26
CA PHE A 25 3.75 -12.39 -24.27
C PHE A 25 4.49 -13.44 -25.11
N ASP A 26 5.30 -14.29 -24.48
CA ASP A 26 6.19 -15.19 -25.21
C ASP A 26 5.42 -16.26 -26.01
N ILE A 27 4.39 -16.89 -25.43
CA ILE A 27 3.63 -17.92 -26.14
C ILE A 27 2.87 -17.35 -27.34
N PRO A 28 2.13 -16.23 -27.24
CA PRO A 28 1.55 -15.57 -28.42
C PRO A 28 2.59 -15.24 -29.51
N GLU A 29 3.77 -14.77 -29.13
CA GLU A 29 4.86 -14.52 -30.09
C GLU A 29 5.33 -15.82 -30.76
N LEU A 30 5.51 -16.90 -30.01
CA LEU A 30 5.89 -18.21 -30.52
C LEU A 30 4.82 -18.82 -31.44
N GLN A 31 3.54 -18.58 -31.14
CA GLN A 31 2.41 -19.01 -31.97
C GLN A 31 2.34 -18.28 -33.31
N SER A 32 2.95 -17.10 -33.43
CA SER A 32 3.02 -16.36 -34.69
C SER A 32 4.10 -16.89 -35.67
N GLN A 33 4.90 -17.87 -35.23
CA GLN A 33 6.02 -18.41 -35.99
C GLN A 33 5.77 -19.87 -36.41
N PRO A 34 6.35 -20.32 -37.53
CA PRO A 34 6.34 -21.74 -37.90
C PRO A 34 6.93 -22.63 -36.79
N ALA A 35 6.45 -23.87 -36.69
CA ALA A 35 6.89 -24.85 -35.69
C ALA A 35 8.41 -25.06 -35.71
N SER A 36 9.01 -25.02 -36.90
CA SER A 36 10.47 -25.10 -37.10
C SER A 36 11.26 -24.02 -36.35
N ARG A 37 10.65 -22.88 -35.98
CA ARG A 37 11.29 -21.81 -35.21
C ARG A 37 10.81 -21.74 -33.77
N SER A 38 9.53 -22.01 -33.53
CA SER A 38 8.95 -21.91 -32.18
C SER A 38 9.35 -23.07 -31.28
N LEU A 39 9.46 -24.30 -31.81
CA LEU A 39 9.75 -25.50 -31.01
C LEU A 39 11.11 -25.47 -30.29
N PRO A 40 12.23 -25.04 -30.91
CA PRO A 40 13.50 -24.95 -30.20
C PRO A 40 13.51 -23.86 -29.11
N ALA A 41 12.82 -22.74 -29.33
CA ALA A 41 12.67 -21.69 -28.33
C ALA A 41 11.86 -22.18 -27.12
N VAL A 42 10.75 -22.87 -27.37
CA VAL A 42 9.94 -23.53 -26.34
C VAL A 42 10.77 -24.57 -25.57
N ARG A 43 11.58 -25.38 -26.26
CA ARG A 43 12.47 -26.37 -25.63
C ARG A 43 13.51 -25.71 -24.72
N TRP A 44 14.08 -24.60 -25.14
CA TRP A 44 15.08 -23.83 -24.39
C TRP A 44 14.48 -23.19 -23.11
N LEU A 45 13.27 -22.65 -23.22
CA LEU A 45 12.50 -22.10 -22.08
C LEU A 45 12.11 -23.20 -21.09
N PHE A 46 11.66 -24.36 -21.60
CA PHE A 46 11.30 -25.50 -20.77
C PHE A 46 12.42 -25.99 -19.87
N SER A 47 13.61 -26.13 -20.46
CA SER A 47 14.81 -26.60 -19.78
C SER A 47 15.08 -25.73 -18.53
N ARG A 48 15.14 -24.41 -18.71
CA ARG A 48 15.42 -23.48 -17.60
C ARG A 48 14.27 -23.40 -16.60
N GLY A 49 13.04 -23.43 -17.09
CA GLY A 49 11.85 -23.41 -16.26
C GLY A 49 11.71 -24.64 -15.35
N SER A 50 12.15 -25.83 -15.77
CA SER A 50 12.06 -27.05 -14.97
C SER A 50 12.94 -27.03 -13.72
N HIS A 51 13.96 -26.18 -13.65
CA HIS A 51 14.78 -26.01 -12.45
C HIS A 51 14.31 -24.84 -11.58
N ILE A 52 13.92 -23.73 -12.21
CA ILE A 52 13.58 -22.50 -11.48
C ILE A 52 12.25 -22.64 -10.74
N PHE A 53 11.19 -23.10 -11.43
CA PHE A 53 9.84 -23.06 -10.87
C PHE A 53 9.59 -24.10 -9.76
N PRO A 54 10.07 -25.36 -9.84
CA PRO A 54 9.97 -26.29 -8.73
C PRO A 54 10.75 -25.86 -7.49
N SER A 55 11.97 -25.33 -7.67
CA SER A 55 12.77 -24.81 -6.56
C SER A 55 12.10 -23.60 -5.91
N ALA A 56 11.58 -22.66 -6.70
CA ALA A 56 10.84 -21.50 -6.20
C ALA A 56 9.58 -21.95 -5.42
N SER A 57 8.82 -22.90 -5.94
CA SER A 57 7.66 -23.50 -5.27
C SER A 57 8.02 -24.11 -3.91
N ILE A 58 9.08 -24.92 -3.84
CA ILE A 58 9.52 -25.56 -2.58
C ILE A 58 9.99 -24.50 -1.56
N ILE A 59 10.83 -23.55 -1.99
CA ILE A 59 11.35 -22.49 -1.12
C ILE A 59 10.19 -21.66 -0.55
N SER A 60 9.23 -21.26 -1.40
CA SER A 60 8.05 -20.51 -0.98
C SER A 60 7.16 -21.34 -0.05
N THR A 61 6.84 -22.60 -0.37
CA THR A 61 6.04 -23.48 0.51
C THR A 61 6.66 -23.62 1.90
N VAL A 62 7.96 -23.95 1.99
CA VAL A 62 8.65 -24.12 3.27
C VAL A 62 8.64 -22.81 4.06
N GLY A 63 8.93 -21.70 3.39
CA GLY A 63 8.95 -20.40 4.04
C GLY A 63 7.57 -19.91 4.51
N PHE A 64 6.49 -20.27 3.81
CA PHE A 64 5.12 -20.01 4.26
C PHE A 64 4.71 -20.90 5.44
N ILE A 65 5.03 -22.19 5.43
CA ILE A 65 4.82 -23.08 6.59
C ILE A 65 5.58 -22.54 7.81
N HIS A 66 6.83 -22.16 7.63
CA HIS A 66 7.65 -21.58 8.69
C HIS A 66 7.05 -20.26 9.21
N SER A 67 6.55 -19.41 8.32
CA SER A 67 5.90 -18.14 8.69
C SER A 67 4.59 -18.37 9.46
N ALA A 68 3.79 -19.36 9.05
CA ALA A 68 2.60 -19.80 9.79
C ALA A 68 2.95 -20.37 11.18
N SER A 69 4.08 -21.06 11.30
CA SER A 69 4.54 -21.70 12.53
C SER A 69 5.00 -20.69 13.59
N ILE A 70 5.72 -19.63 13.17
CA ILE A 70 6.20 -18.58 14.08
C ILE A 70 5.06 -17.68 14.57
N ASP A 71 4.07 -17.43 13.72
CA ASP A 71 2.93 -16.58 14.06
C ASP A 71 1.85 -17.32 14.89
N ASN A 72 2.10 -18.59 15.30
CA ASN A 72 1.22 -19.40 16.15
C ASN A 72 1.95 -19.76 17.47
N GLU A 73 1.50 -19.23 18.63
CA GLU A 73 2.16 -19.43 19.94
C GLU A 73 2.09 -20.88 20.50
N GLY A 74 1.66 -21.86 19.72
CA GLY A 74 1.62 -23.26 20.11
C GLY A 74 1.86 -24.22 18.94
N PHE A 75 2.98 -24.94 18.98
CA PHE A 75 3.43 -25.89 17.94
C PHE A 75 2.49 -27.11 17.74
N GLY A 76 1.45 -27.25 18.56
CA GLY A 76 0.65 -28.47 18.68
C GLY A 76 -0.60 -28.57 17.79
N SER A 77 -1.04 -27.52 17.09
CA SER A 77 -2.34 -27.53 16.39
C SER A 77 -2.31 -26.93 14.98
N PHE A 78 -1.49 -27.48 14.09
CA PHE A 78 -1.58 -27.19 12.65
C PHE A 78 -2.91 -27.64 12.02
N TYR A 79 -3.65 -28.52 12.69
CA TYR A 79 -4.88 -29.12 12.19
C TYR A 79 -6.17 -28.38 12.58
N SER A 80 -6.10 -27.36 13.45
CA SER A 80 -7.27 -26.55 13.83
C SER A 80 -7.33 -25.24 13.04
N ILE A 81 -7.73 -25.34 11.77
CA ILE A 81 -7.92 -24.19 10.86
C ILE A 81 -8.91 -23.16 11.44
N SER A 82 -9.85 -23.59 12.29
CA SER A 82 -10.87 -22.72 12.90
C SER A 82 -10.36 -21.79 14.01
N ASN A 83 -9.22 -22.10 14.63
CA ASN A 83 -8.71 -21.35 15.80
C ASN A 83 -7.47 -20.48 15.48
N ASN A 84 -6.96 -20.55 14.26
CA ASN A 84 -5.79 -19.81 13.82
C ASN A 84 -6.14 -18.37 13.42
N THR A 85 -5.19 -17.45 13.54
CA THR A 85 -5.36 -16.06 13.06
C THR A 85 -5.49 -16.04 11.53
N SER A 86 -6.17 -15.00 11.00
CA SER A 86 -6.31 -14.80 9.54
C SER A 86 -4.95 -14.80 8.82
N LYS A 87 -3.91 -14.24 9.46
CA LYS A 87 -2.54 -14.21 8.95
C LYS A 87 -1.92 -15.61 8.84
N VAL A 88 -2.06 -16.44 9.87
CA VAL A 88 -1.59 -17.83 9.86
C VAL A 88 -2.34 -18.63 8.80
N ASN A 89 -3.66 -18.48 8.70
CA ASN A 89 -4.47 -19.12 7.66
C ASN A 89 -4.08 -18.67 6.25
N GLY A 90 -3.72 -17.39 6.06
CA GLY A 90 -3.18 -16.87 4.81
C GLY A 90 -1.87 -17.54 4.42
N PHE A 91 -0.93 -17.69 5.36
CA PHE A 91 0.32 -18.43 5.10
C PHE A 91 0.11 -19.92 4.86
N LEU A 92 -0.83 -20.57 5.55
CA LEU A 92 -1.15 -21.98 5.29
C LEU A 92 -1.81 -22.18 3.92
N LEU A 93 -2.71 -21.27 3.52
CA LEU A 93 -3.30 -21.28 2.18
C LEU A 93 -2.24 -21.07 1.11
N ALA A 94 -1.34 -20.09 1.31
CA ALA A 94 -0.19 -19.86 0.46
C ALA A 94 0.70 -21.10 0.33
N ALA A 95 1.03 -21.75 1.44
CA ALA A 95 1.79 -23.00 1.43
C ALA A 95 1.09 -24.10 0.61
N ALA A 96 -0.23 -24.27 0.81
CA ALA A 96 -1.03 -25.27 0.11
C ALA A 96 -1.12 -25.00 -1.40
N LEU A 97 -1.32 -23.74 -1.80
CA LEU A 97 -1.37 -23.33 -3.21
C LEU A 97 0.00 -23.50 -3.90
N SER A 98 1.09 -23.06 -3.25
CA SER A 98 2.46 -23.28 -3.75
C SER A 98 2.79 -24.77 -3.84
N PHE A 99 2.34 -25.59 -2.90
CA PHE A 99 2.55 -27.05 -2.93
C PHE A 99 1.70 -27.72 -4.01
N GLY A 100 0.50 -27.20 -4.28
CA GLY A 100 -0.41 -27.65 -5.34
C GLY A 100 0.17 -27.58 -6.76
N ILE A 101 1.28 -26.87 -6.94
CA ILE A 101 2.04 -26.85 -8.20
C ILE A 101 2.59 -28.23 -8.54
N ALA A 102 3.01 -29.02 -7.56
CA ALA A 102 3.57 -30.35 -7.80
C ALA A 102 2.56 -31.29 -8.49
N PRO A 103 1.34 -31.51 -7.95
CA PRO A 103 0.32 -32.30 -8.65
C PRO A 103 -0.16 -31.63 -9.94
N PHE A 104 -0.25 -30.30 -10.00
CA PHE A 104 -0.64 -29.62 -11.23
C PHE A 104 0.39 -29.80 -12.36
N THR A 105 1.69 -29.81 -12.02
CA THR A 105 2.77 -30.07 -12.99
C THR A 105 2.62 -31.45 -13.62
N GLN A 106 2.11 -32.46 -12.90
CA GLN A 106 1.82 -33.79 -13.47
C GLN A 106 0.80 -33.72 -14.61
N LEU A 107 -0.17 -32.80 -14.55
CA LEU A 107 -1.14 -32.56 -15.64
C LEU A 107 -0.52 -31.87 -16.85
N MET A 108 0.58 -31.13 -16.65
CA MET A 108 1.29 -30.43 -17.72
C MET A 108 2.24 -31.33 -18.50
N ILE A 109 2.79 -32.36 -17.83
CA ILE A 109 3.80 -33.27 -18.38
C ILE A 109 3.44 -33.83 -19.77
N PRO A 110 2.21 -34.34 -20.03
CA PRO A 110 1.85 -34.88 -21.33
C PRO A 110 1.96 -33.86 -22.47
N THR A 111 1.51 -32.63 -22.26
CA THR A 111 1.56 -31.55 -23.25
C THR A 111 3.01 -31.12 -23.51
N ASN A 112 3.81 -30.99 -22.45
CA ASN A 112 5.23 -30.64 -22.56
C ASN A 112 5.99 -31.72 -23.35
N PHE A 113 5.71 -33.01 -23.11
CA PHE A 113 6.32 -34.11 -23.85
C PHE A 113 5.86 -34.21 -25.31
N ALA A 114 4.65 -33.77 -25.62
CA ALA A 114 4.22 -33.67 -27.01
C ALA A 114 5.03 -32.61 -27.75
N LEU A 115 5.21 -31.42 -27.17
CA LEU A 115 6.03 -30.35 -27.74
C LEU A 115 7.49 -30.76 -27.93
N ILE A 116 8.09 -31.44 -26.94
CA ILE A 116 9.47 -31.95 -27.04
C ILE A 116 9.59 -32.99 -28.16
N ARG A 117 8.61 -33.89 -28.30
CA ARG A 117 8.62 -34.91 -29.36
C ARG A 117 8.56 -34.27 -30.75
N GLU A 118 7.70 -33.27 -30.94
CA GLU A 118 7.64 -32.55 -32.23
C GLU A 118 8.94 -31.78 -32.51
N ASN A 119 9.56 -31.17 -31.49
CA ASN A 119 10.87 -30.53 -31.63
C ASN A 119 11.96 -31.52 -32.10
N ASN A 120 12.02 -32.70 -31.49
CA ASN A 120 13.03 -33.70 -31.81
C ASN A 120 12.82 -34.30 -33.22
N LYS A 121 11.56 -34.46 -33.66
CA LYS A 121 11.23 -34.94 -35.02
C LYS A 121 11.78 -34.03 -36.11
N LEU A 122 11.82 -32.72 -35.88
CA LEU A 122 12.38 -31.74 -36.82
C LEU A 122 13.90 -31.54 -36.63
N GLY A 123 14.53 -32.28 -35.73
CA GLY A 123 15.96 -32.12 -35.42
C GLY A 123 16.28 -30.86 -34.61
N GLY A 124 15.34 -30.39 -33.80
CA GLY A 124 15.57 -29.31 -32.84
C GLY A 124 16.31 -29.79 -31.58
N ALA A 125 17.13 -28.92 -31.01
CA ALA A 125 17.89 -29.13 -29.78
C ALA A 125 17.51 -28.08 -28.72
N ARG A 126 17.95 -28.31 -27.47
CA ARG A 126 17.63 -27.44 -26.32
C ARG A 126 18.43 -26.14 -26.26
N SER A 127 19.46 -25.96 -27.09
CA SER A 127 20.27 -24.74 -27.19
C SER A 127 21.13 -24.75 -28.46
N LYS A 128 21.67 -23.59 -28.86
CA LYS A 128 22.64 -23.50 -29.97
C LYS A 128 23.86 -24.38 -29.73
N LYS A 129 24.37 -24.42 -28.49
CA LYS A 129 25.52 -25.24 -28.12
C LYS A 129 25.24 -26.73 -28.23
N ALA A 130 24.04 -27.18 -27.83
CA ALA A 130 23.60 -28.57 -27.97
C ALA A 130 23.42 -28.98 -29.45
N ALA A 131 22.89 -28.07 -30.27
CA ALA A 131 22.76 -28.29 -31.72
C ALA A 131 24.13 -28.46 -32.40
N ALA A 132 25.13 -27.64 -32.03
CA ALA A 132 26.49 -27.73 -32.58
C ALA A 132 27.25 -29.00 -32.17
N GLY A 133 26.91 -29.59 -31.02
CA GLY A 133 27.50 -30.84 -30.54
C GLY A 133 26.93 -32.10 -31.18
N GLY A 134 25.97 -31.98 -32.11
CA GLY A 134 25.29 -33.13 -32.73
C GLY A 134 24.29 -33.82 -31.80
N ASP A 135 23.93 -33.20 -30.67
CA ASP A 135 23.05 -33.77 -29.65
C ASP A 135 21.57 -33.54 -30.01
N ALA A 136 21.21 -33.91 -31.25
CA ALA A 136 19.83 -34.00 -31.70
C ALA A 136 19.19 -35.28 -31.10
N SER A 137 19.04 -35.30 -29.77
CA SER A 137 18.20 -36.25 -29.05
C SER A 137 18.56 -37.74 -29.26
N ALA A 138 19.59 -38.24 -28.57
CA ALA A 138 19.54 -39.64 -28.15
C ALA A 138 18.49 -39.77 -27.05
N ASP A 139 17.36 -40.39 -27.39
CA ASP A 139 16.22 -40.90 -26.61
C ASP A 139 16.34 -40.87 -25.07
N ARG A 140 16.49 -39.67 -24.47
CA ARG A 140 16.45 -39.50 -23.01
C ARG A 140 15.00 -39.43 -22.59
N SER A 141 14.62 -40.32 -21.68
CA SER A 141 13.31 -40.25 -21.05
C SER A 141 13.20 -38.89 -20.37
N ALA A 142 12.12 -38.17 -20.59
CA ALA A 142 11.98 -36.85 -20.03
C ALA A 142 11.68 -36.87 -18.51
N LEU A 143 11.62 -38.07 -17.90
CA LEU A 143 11.79 -38.31 -16.47
C LEU A 143 13.22 -38.00 -15.99
N ASP A 144 14.24 -38.27 -16.80
CA ASP A 144 15.64 -37.92 -16.49
C ASP A 144 15.87 -36.41 -16.58
N SER A 145 15.15 -35.75 -17.51
CA SER A 145 15.18 -34.29 -17.66
C SER A 145 14.40 -33.54 -16.57
N VAL A 146 13.52 -34.22 -15.82
CA VAL A 146 12.80 -33.65 -14.67
C VAL A 146 13.48 -34.04 -13.34
N LYS A 147 14.20 -35.17 -13.28
CA LYS A 147 14.92 -35.66 -12.10
C LYS A 147 16.33 -35.08 -11.93
N GLY A 148 16.84 -34.35 -12.91
CA GLY A 148 18.17 -33.76 -12.85
C GLY A 148 19.33 -34.74 -12.89
N SER A 149 19.10 -35.97 -13.37
CA SER A 149 20.13 -37.00 -13.48
C SER A 149 21.11 -36.67 -14.62
N GLY A 150 22.24 -36.04 -14.27
CA GLY A 150 23.39 -35.80 -15.17
C GLY A 150 23.62 -34.35 -15.59
N GLU A 151 23.09 -33.36 -14.85
CA GLU A 151 23.06 -31.94 -15.22
C GLU A 151 24.33 -31.16 -14.88
N GLY A 152 25.38 -31.34 -15.68
CA GLY A 152 26.60 -30.53 -15.56
C GLY A 152 26.58 -29.20 -16.34
N VAL A 153 25.57 -28.94 -17.20
CA VAL A 153 25.72 -27.95 -18.28
C VAL A 153 24.62 -26.88 -18.39
N GLU A 154 23.48 -27.03 -17.72
CA GLU A 154 22.27 -26.25 -18.03
C GLU A 154 22.33 -24.77 -17.62
N PHE A 155 22.85 -24.48 -16.41
CA PHE A 155 23.09 -23.11 -15.95
C PHE A 155 24.37 -22.49 -16.50
N SER A 156 25.29 -23.32 -17.02
CA SER A 156 26.54 -22.86 -17.63
C SER A 156 26.42 -22.57 -19.13
N ASP A 157 25.34 -23.04 -19.77
CA ASP A 157 25.05 -22.79 -21.17
C ASP A 157 24.33 -21.44 -21.35
N LEU A 158 25.14 -20.41 -21.55
CA LEU A 158 24.69 -19.05 -21.87
C LEU A 158 24.30 -18.89 -23.35
N SER A 159 24.33 -19.97 -24.15
CA SER A 159 23.85 -19.89 -25.53
C SER A 159 22.32 -19.78 -25.58
N GLY A 160 21.84 -18.93 -26.48
CA GLY A 160 20.41 -18.75 -26.71
C GLY A 160 19.73 -20.00 -27.31
N PRO A 161 18.42 -19.93 -27.57
CA PRO A 161 17.70 -20.98 -28.27
C PRO A 161 18.29 -21.20 -29.66
N GLN A 162 18.21 -22.43 -30.16
CA GLN A 162 18.45 -22.69 -31.57
C GLN A 162 17.44 -21.89 -32.42
N GLU A 163 17.90 -21.20 -33.45
CA GLU A 163 17.05 -20.28 -34.22
C GLU A 163 16.01 -20.98 -35.08
N ARG A 164 16.34 -22.19 -35.56
CA ARG A 164 15.48 -23.03 -36.40
C ARG A 164 15.91 -24.48 -36.29
N THR A 165 14.95 -25.39 -36.33
CA THR A 165 15.14 -26.84 -36.47
C THR A 165 15.90 -27.18 -37.75
N ARG A 166 16.41 -28.42 -37.85
CA ARG A 166 17.14 -28.88 -39.04
C ARG A 166 16.19 -29.02 -40.24
N ASP A 167 15.01 -29.57 -39.98
CA ASP A 167 13.98 -29.79 -40.99
C ASP A 167 12.88 -28.73 -40.85
N ASP A 168 12.29 -28.36 -41.98
CA ASP A 168 11.19 -27.39 -42.03
C ASP A 168 9.85 -28.02 -41.67
N SER A 169 8.99 -27.22 -41.04
CA SER A 169 7.62 -27.62 -40.75
C SER A 169 6.70 -27.38 -41.95
N ASN A 170 5.65 -28.19 -42.04
CA ASN A 170 4.55 -27.98 -42.99
C ASN A 170 3.32 -27.45 -42.25
N GLN A 171 2.29 -27.04 -43.00
CA GLN A 171 1.08 -26.44 -42.44
C GLN A 171 0.40 -27.33 -41.38
N GLU A 172 0.32 -28.65 -41.62
CA GLU A 172 -0.29 -29.60 -40.67
C GLU A 172 0.50 -29.67 -39.35
N HIS A 173 1.83 -29.68 -39.41
CA HIS A 173 2.68 -29.61 -38.21
C HIS A 173 2.53 -28.28 -37.48
N ASP A 174 2.45 -27.16 -38.20
CA ASP A 174 2.30 -25.83 -37.62
C ASP A 174 0.96 -25.70 -36.87
N GLU A 175 -0.15 -26.17 -37.45
CA GLU A 175 -1.47 -26.19 -36.81
C GLU A 175 -1.48 -27.07 -35.55
N LYS A 176 -0.84 -28.25 -35.61
CA LYS A 176 -0.72 -29.14 -34.46
C LYS A 176 0.09 -28.51 -33.33
N VAL A 177 1.21 -27.86 -33.64
CA VAL A 177 2.07 -27.19 -32.66
C VAL A 177 1.37 -25.96 -32.08
N TYR A 178 0.62 -25.21 -32.89
CA TYR A 178 -0.19 -24.10 -32.42
C TYR A 178 -1.18 -24.55 -31.33
N GLY A 179 -1.92 -25.64 -31.55
CA GLY A 179 -2.86 -26.18 -30.56
C GLY A 179 -2.17 -26.69 -29.29
N LEU A 180 -0.98 -27.27 -29.41
CA LEU A 180 -0.17 -27.68 -28.25
C LEU A 180 0.34 -26.46 -27.46
N LEU A 181 0.75 -25.39 -28.13
CA LEU A 181 1.17 -24.14 -27.50
C LEU A 181 0.02 -23.42 -26.81
N GLU A 182 -1.19 -23.46 -27.37
CA GLU A 182 -2.38 -22.89 -26.73
C GLU A 182 -2.75 -23.67 -25.47
N LYS A 183 -2.73 -25.01 -25.53
CA LYS A 183 -2.93 -25.84 -24.34
C LYS A 183 -1.85 -25.58 -23.30
N PHE A 184 -0.60 -25.44 -23.73
CA PHE A 184 0.53 -25.10 -22.88
C PHE A 184 0.34 -23.73 -22.21
N ARG A 185 -0.16 -22.72 -22.93
CA ARG A 185 -0.50 -21.39 -22.41
C ARG A 185 -1.50 -21.48 -21.25
N TRP A 186 -2.62 -22.15 -21.47
CA TRP A 186 -3.66 -22.31 -20.45
C TRP A 186 -3.17 -23.06 -19.22
N LEU A 187 -2.39 -24.11 -19.42
CA LEU A 187 -1.79 -24.84 -18.32
C LEU A 187 -0.81 -23.96 -17.52
N ASN A 188 0.04 -23.16 -18.18
CA ASN A 188 0.90 -22.21 -17.46
C ASN A 188 0.12 -21.10 -16.77
N LEU A 189 -0.99 -20.63 -17.32
CA LEU A 189 -1.83 -19.64 -16.66
C LEU A 189 -2.37 -20.16 -15.33
N VAL A 190 -2.87 -21.41 -15.31
CA VAL A 190 -3.33 -22.04 -14.07
C VAL A 190 -2.16 -22.24 -13.10
N ARG A 191 -0.96 -22.62 -13.59
CA ARG A 191 0.24 -22.70 -12.77
C ARG A 191 0.64 -21.34 -12.18
N ALA A 192 0.55 -20.27 -12.97
CA ALA A 192 0.80 -18.90 -12.55
C ALA A 192 -0.19 -18.47 -11.48
N ALA A 193 -1.47 -18.85 -11.61
CA ALA A 193 -2.50 -18.57 -10.63
C ALA A 193 -2.31 -19.38 -9.32
N LEU A 194 -1.84 -20.62 -9.40
CA LEU A 194 -1.54 -21.45 -8.21
C LEU A 194 -0.34 -20.93 -7.42
N ILE A 195 0.65 -20.34 -8.08
CA ILE A 195 1.80 -19.71 -7.41
C ILE A 195 1.56 -18.22 -7.11
N TYR A 196 0.66 -17.58 -7.86
CA TYR A 196 0.21 -16.22 -7.60
C TYR A 196 -0.50 -16.22 -6.27
N GLN A 197 0.12 -15.52 -5.34
CA GLN A 197 -0.46 -15.26 -4.06
C GLN A 197 -0.55 -13.76 -3.97
N GLU A 198 -1.71 -13.25 -4.32
CA GLU A 198 -2.16 -12.04 -3.65
C GLU A 198 -2.07 -12.34 -2.16
N ASN A 199 -1.19 -11.61 -1.50
CA ASN A 199 -0.84 -11.85 -0.13
C ASN A 199 -2.12 -11.69 0.72
N THR A 200 -2.83 -12.77 1.02
CA THR A 200 -4.05 -12.73 1.84
C THR A 200 -3.74 -12.49 3.32
N ALA A 201 -2.45 -12.51 3.70
CA ALA A 201 -1.95 -11.96 4.96
C ALA A 201 -1.78 -10.42 4.92
N THR A 202 -1.81 -9.82 3.72
CA THR A 202 -2.28 -8.44 3.48
C THR A 202 -3.66 -8.52 2.85
N GLY A 203 -4.54 -9.34 3.45
CA GLY A 203 -5.90 -9.52 2.98
C GLY A 203 -6.48 -8.19 2.57
N CYS A 204 -7.01 -8.19 1.34
CA CYS A 204 -7.97 -7.24 0.81
C CYS A 204 -8.44 -6.33 1.94
N GLN A 205 -8.01 -5.06 1.95
CA GLN A 205 -8.78 -4.05 2.65
C GLN A 205 -10.21 -4.31 2.19
N ASP A 206 -11.08 -4.83 3.07
CA ASP A 206 -12.52 -4.88 2.84
C ASP A 206 -12.88 -3.54 2.23
N ASP A 207 -13.10 -3.47 0.91
CA ASP A 207 -13.00 -2.24 0.10
C ASP A 207 -13.34 -1.02 0.95
N ILE A 208 -12.31 -0.41 1.58
CA ILE A 208 -12.57 0.42 2.77
C ILE A 208 -13.06 1.74 2.21
N ASN A 209 -14.34 1.98 2.41
CA ASN A 209 -15.02 3.16 1.92
C ASN A 209 -15.59 3.92 3.10
N VAL A 210 -15.55 5.24 3.00
CA VAL A 210 -16.17 6.14 3.97
C VAL A 210 -17.67 6.26 3.66
N LYS A 211 -18.52 5.67 4.49
CA LYS A 211 -19.99 5.70 4.36
C LYS A 211 -20.57 7.08 4.65
N ARG A 212 -19.96 7.82 5.57
CA ARG A 212 -20.38 9.15 5.99
C ARG A 212 -19.21 9.95 6.55
N THR A 213 -19.24 11.26 6.40
CA THR A 213 -18.23 12.12 7.01
C THR A 213 -18.40 12.14 8.53
N ALA A 214 -17.35 11.86 9.28
CA ALA A 214 -17.37 11.85 10.73
C ALA A 214 -15.94 11.99 11.29
N TYR A 215 -15.81 12.30 12.57
CA TYR A 215 -14.53 12.24 13.24
C TYR A 215 -14.64 11.59 14.61
N TRP A 216 -13.59 10.85 14.98
CA TRP A 216 -13.38 10.29 16.30
C TRP A 216 -12.17 10.95 16.94
N CYS A 217 -12.27 11.22 18.24
CA CYS A 217 -11.29 11.94 19.03
C CYS A 217 -10.98 11.18 20.32
N HIS A 218 -9.70 11.18 20.69
CA HIS A 218 -9.19 10.76 21.99
C HIS A 218 -8.21 11.80 22.51
N SER A 219 -8.50 12.36 23.67
CA SER A 219 -7.57 13.21 24.42
C SER A 219 -7.27 12.53 25.76
N GLY A 220 -6.04 12.06 25.93
CA GLY A 220 -5.68 11.25 27.09
C GLY A 220 -4.34 10.53 26.96
N PRO A 221 -4.10 9.52 27.81
CA PRO A 221 -2.90 8.69 27.73
C PRO A 221 -2.74 8.03 26.35
N LEU A 222 -1.50 7.70 25.98
CA LEU A 222 -1.23 6.92 24.76
C LEU A 222 -2.06 5.63 24.78
N LEU A 223 -2.73 5.31 23.67
CA LEU A 223 -3.54 4.09 23.59
C LEU A 223 -2.62 2.86 23.60
N ASP A 224 -2.96 1.89 24.43
CA ASP A 224 -2.24 0.62 24.51
C ASP A 224 -2.68 -0.28 23.35
N VAL A 225 -1.87 -0.28 22.28
CA VAL A 225 -2.12 -1.05 21.06
C VAL A 225 -1.98 -2.58 21.23
N SER A 226 -1.46 -3.04 22.37
CA SER A 226 -1.46 -4.47 22.72
C SER A 226 -2.82 -4.94 23.24
N LYS A 227 -3.68 -3.99 23.64
CA LYS A 227 -5.05 -4.22 24.08
C LYS A 227 -6.03 -3.82 22.99
N ALA A 228 -7.28 -4.22 23.18
CA ALA A 228 -8.37 -3.74 22.34
C ALA A 228 -8.43 -2.20 22.37
N LEU A 229 -8.69 -1.60 21.20
CA LEU A 229 -8.95 -0.17 21.11
C LEU A 229 -10.21 0.19 21.90
N PRO A 230 -10.43 1.46 22.24
CA PRO A 230 -11.60 1.82 23.05
C PRO A 230 -12.92 1.51 22.35
N ALA A 231 -13.94 1.10 23.11
CA ALA A 231 -15.27 0.73 22.56
C ALA A 231 -15.86 1.79 21.61
N LYS A 232 -15.72 3.08 21.96
CA LYS A 232 -16.19 4.20 21.14
C LYS A 232 -15.51 4.30 19.78
N PHE A 233 -14.28 3.79 19.62
CA PHE A 233 -13.62 3.71 18.33
C PHE A 233 -14.30 2.65 17.44
N TYR A 234 -14.59 1.47 17.98
CA TYR A 234 -15.30 0.43 17.24
C TYR A 234 -16.71 0.86 16.82
N GLU A 235 -17.41 1.61 17.67
CA GLU A 235 -18.68 2.24 17.31
C GLU A 235 -18.53 3.20 16.11
N PHE A 236 -17.53 4.08 16.16
CA PHE A 236 -17.20 4.98 15.06
C PHE A 236 -16.89 4.19 13.77
N GLU A 237 -15.95 3.25 13.83
CA GLU A 237 -15.53 2.44 12.67
C GLU A 237 -16.73 1.74 12.03
N LYS A 238 -17.55 1.07 12.85
CA LYS A 238 -18.75 0.35 12.38
C LYS A 238 -19.78 1.30 11.74
N GLN A 239 -19.96 2.52 12.25
CA GLN A 239 -20.95 3.46 11.70
C GLN A 239 -20.45 4.22 10.47
N VAL A 240 -19.14 4.41 10.36
CA VAL A 240 -18.53 5.36 9.44
C VAL A 240 -17.86 4.67 8.25
N LEU A 241 -17.38 3.44 8.40
CA LEU A 241 -16.59 2.73 7.39
C LEU A 241 -17.27 1.42 6.95
N THR A 242 -17.06 1.00 5.71
CA THR A 242 -17.54 -0.29 5.19
C THR A 242 -16.68 -1.47 5.67
N GLY A 243 -15.38 -1.22 5.88
CA GLY A 243 -14.40 -2.19 6.36
C GLY A 243 -13.62 -1.68 7.58
N SER A 244 -12.65 -2.46 8.05
CA SER A 244 -11.84 -2.10 9.21
C SER A 244 -10.50 -1.47 8.83
N VAL A 245 -10.20 -0.32 9.45
CA VAL A 245 -8.90 0.38 9.30
C VAL A 245 -7.87 -0.07 10.34
N GLN A 246 -8.21 -1.01 11.22
CA GLN A 246 -7.35 -1.44 12.33
C GLN A 246 -5.99 -1.96 11.87
N ASN A 247 -5.95 -2.70 10.75
CA ASN A 247 -4.72 -3.23 10.18
C ASN A 247 -3.71 -2.14 9.78
N LEU A 248 -4.19 -0.92 9.53
CA LEU A 248 -3.35 0.25 9.24
C LEU A 248 -3.14 1.13 10.47
N LEU A 249 -4.19 1.31 11.28
CA LEU A 249 -4.19 2.17 12.45
C LEU A 249 -3.29 1.62 13.56
N ILE A 250 -3.36 0.32 13.87
CA ILE A 250 -2.62 -0.27 15.00
C ILE A 250 -1.10 -0.17 14.78
N PRO A 251 -0.53 -0.56 13.62
CA PRO A 251 0.90 -0.36 13.37
C PRO A 251 1.33 1.09 13.42
N PHE A 252 0.50 2.01 12.89
CA PHE A 252 0.76 3.45 12.96
C PHE A 252 0.82 3.92 14.42
N LEU A 253 -0.19 3.59 15.24
CA LEU A 253 -0.22 3.96 16.65
C LEU A 253 0.96 3.37 17.43
N ALA A 254 1.34 2.12 17.14
CA ALA A 254 2.52 1.50 17.76
C ALA A 254 3.80 2.30 17.46
N HIS A 255 4.00 2.69 16.20
CA HIS A 255 5.13 3.49 15.78
C HIS A 255 5.14 4.88 16.44
N ILE A 256 4.00 5.57 16.42
CA ILE A 256 3.86 6.91 17.00
C ILE A 256 4.02 6.88 18.52
N ASN A 257 3.46 5.89 19.21
CA ASN A 257 3.63 5.74 20.66
C ASN A 257 5.10 5.60 21.03
N ASN A 258 5.86 4.77 20.30
CA ASN A 258 7.30 4.60 20.54
C ASN A 258 8.05 5.92 20.32
N LEU A 259 7.74 6.65 19.24
CA LEU A 259 8.33 7.96 18.97
C LEU A 259 8.03 8.96 20.09
N LEU A 260 6.78 9.04 20.54
CA LEU A 260 6.34 9.98 21.57
C LEU A 260 6.95 9.65 22.93
N ILE A 261 7.01 8.37 23.30
CA ILE A 261 7.68 7.91 24.53
C ILE A 261 9.16 8.29 24.50
N ALA A 262 9.85 8.08 23.37
CA ALA A 262 11.25 8.47 23.22
C ALA A 262 11.48 9.99 23.32
N LYS A 263 10.44 10.79 23.08
CA LYS A 263 10.44 12.25 23.24
C LYS A 263 9.89 12.72 24.58
N GLY A 264 9.59 11.81 25.52
CA GLY A 264 9.12 12.12 26.86
C GLY A 264 7.60 12.36 26.97
N PHE A 265 6.83 12.11 25.92
CA PHE A 265 5.37 12.26 25.94
C PHE A 265 4.67 10.96 26.35
N ARG A 266 3.63 11.10 27.17
CA ARG A 266 2.76 10.00 27.64
C ARG A 266 1.28 10.22 27.33
N HIS A 267 0.96 11.33 26.68
CA HIS A 267 -0.39 11.73 26.33
C HIS A 267 -0.41 12.36 24.94
N TYR A 268 -1.56 12.28 24.28
CA TYR A 268 -1.81 13.00 23.04
C TYR A 268 -3.28 13.40 22.91
N PHE A 269 -3.54 14.29 21.96
CA PHE A 269 -4.82 14.43 21.32
C PHE A 269 -4.77 13.80 19.94
N LEU A 270 -5.46 12.68 19.77
CA LEU A 270 -5.58 11.90 18.54
C LEU A 270 -6.94 12.17 17.91
N THR A 271 -6.94 12.49 16.62
CA THR A 271 -8.15 12.65 15.81
C THR A 271 -8.07 11.75 14.59
N ILE A 272 -9.14 11.02 14.34
CA ILE A 272 -9.34 10.25 13.11
C ILE A 272 -10.53 10.88 12.39
N ARG A 273 -10.31 11.46 11.22
CA ARG A 273 -11.35 12.08 10.40
C ARG A 273 -11.59 11.21 9.17
N ALA A 274 -12.82 10.73 9.03
CA ALA A 274 -13.30 10.11 7.82
C ALA A 274 -14.13 11.13 7.02
N SER A 275 -13.83 11.29 5.74
CA SER A 275 -14.51 12.21 4.84
C SER A 275 -15.03 11.43 3.64
N ALA A 276 -16.34 11.48 3.42
CA ALA A 276 -16.93 10.99 2.17
C ALA A 276 -16.47 11.88 1.00
N PRO A 277 -16.48 11.36 -0.25
CA PRO A 277 -16.15 12.16 -1.42
C PRO A 277 -16.98 13.45 -1.48
N THR A 278 -16.32 14.57 -1.78
CA THR A 278 -16.97 15.88 -1.78
C THR A 278 -16.20 16.89 -2.63
N HIS A 279 -16.95 17.81 -3.25
CA HIS A 279 -16.42 18.92 -4.04
C HIS A 279 -15.96 20.11 -3.19
N GLU A 280 -16.17 20.09 -1.87
CA GLU A 280 -15.75 21.19 -0.99
C GLU A 280 -14.24 21.50 -1.11
N PHE A 281 -13.44 20.51 -1.50
CA PHE A 281 -11.99 20.54 -1.47
C PHE A 281 -11.35 20.48 -2.87
N ASP A 282 -12.14 20.64 -3.93
CA ASP A 282 -11.63 20.71 -5.31
C ASP A 282 -10.65 21.88 -5.47
N ARG A 283 -10.86 22.93 -4.67
CA ARG A 283 -9.93 24.04 -4.53
C ARG A 283 -9.10 23.88 -3.25
N PRO A 284 -7.76 24.00 -3.33
CA PRO A 284 -6.90 24.00 -2.15
C PRO A 284 -7.30 25.08 -1.14
N ARG A 285 -7.27 24.72 0.14
CA ARG A 285 -7.60 25.56 1.29
C ARG A 285 -6.35 25.79 2.12
N TRP A 286 -5.40 26.53 1.56
CA TRP A 286 -4.13 26.80 2.22
C TRP A 286 -4.30 27.52 3.56
N HIS A 287 -3.90 26.86 4.65
CA HIS A 287 -3.97 27.39 6.00
C HIS A 287 -2.76 26.99 6.84
N THR A 288 -2.58 27.69 7.97
CA THR A 288 -1.75 27.25 9.09
C THR A 288 -2.65 26.93 10.26
N ASP A 289 -2.34 25.87 10.98
CA ASP A 289 -3.00 25.59 12.26
C ASP A 289 -2.65 26.66 13.30
N GLU A 290 -3.58 26.90 14.21
CA GLU A 290 -3.33 27.72 15.39
C GLU A 290 -2.59 26.93 16.48
N LEU A 291 -2.08 27.63 17.49
CA LEU A 291 -1.43 27.00 18.64
C LEU A 291 -2.46 26.30 19.53
N PHE A 292 -2.28 25.00 19.75
CA PHE A 292 -3.16 24.21 20.63
C PHE A 292 -3.01 24.63 22.10
N PHE A 293 -1.79 24.90 22.54
CA PHE A 293 -1.46 25.11 23.95
C PHE A 293 -1.15 26.57 24.32
N ALA A 294 -1.60 27.53 23.49
CA ALA A 294 -1.42 28.93 23.82
C ALA A 294 -2.22 29.33 25.08
N ASP A 295 -1.55 30.01 26.00
CA ASP A 295 -2.17 30.69 27.13
C ASP A 295 -2.90 31.93 26.61
N ALA A 296 -4.22 31.84 26.53
CA ALA A 296 -5.04 33.01 26.22
C ALA A 296 -5.42 33.70 27.54
N PRO A 297 -5.07 34.98 27.75
CA PRO A 297 -5.62 35.73 28.86
C PRO A 297 -7.16 35.70 28.75
N ASN A 298 -7.83 35.28 29.83
CA ASN A 298 -9.29 35.13 29.95
C ASN A 298 -9.92 33.91 29.25
N GLY A 299 -9.13 32.89 28.86
CA GLY A 299 -9.69 31.64 28.31
C GLY A 299 -10.31 31.78 26.91
N VAL A 300 -10.13 32.91 26.24
CA VAL A 300 -10.64 33.14 24.88
C VAL A 300 -9.84 32.30 23.89
N LEU A 301 -10.49 31.36 23.19
CA LEU A 301 -9.84 30.55 22.16
C LEU A 301 -9.24 31.44 21.04
N PRO A 302 -7.93 31.38 20.79
CA PRO A 302 -7.31 32.07 19.67
C PRO A 302 -7.97 31.63 18.35
N GLY A 303 -8.24 32.58 17.44
CA GLY A 303 -8.73 32.28 16.10
C GLY A 303 -10.25 32.16 15.93
N THR A 304 -11.06 32.38 16.97
CA THR A 304 -12.53 32.31 16.88
C THR A 304 -13.23 33.57 16.35
N ARG A 305 -12.49 34.64 16.06
CA ARG A 305 -13.06 35.89 15.53
C ARG A 305 -12.33 36.30 14.26
N LEU A 306 -12.92 35.97 13.10
CA LEU A 306 -12.62 36.66 11.85
C LEU A 306 -12.93 38.15 12.06
N GLY A 307 -11.97 39.04 11.74
CA GLY A 307 -12.16 40.49 11.80
C GLY A 307 -11.59 41.24 13.02
N LEU A 308 -11.20 40.55 14.10
CA LEU A 308 -10.39 41.19 15.16
C LEU A 308 -8.92 40.94 14.86
N LYS A 309 -8.09 41.99 14.91
CA LYS A 309 -6.61 41.88 14.99
C LYS A 309 -6.32 40.80 16.02
N SER A 310 -5.92 39.61 15.57
CA SER A 310 -5.75 38.48 16.46
C SER A 310 -4.78 38.89 17.55
N MET A 311 -5.14 38.64 18.81
CA MET A 311 -4.24 38.88 19.94
C MET A 311 -3.02 37.93 19.95
N SER A 312 -2.69 37.31 18.81
CA SER A 312 -1.59 36.37 18.61
C SER A 312 -0.24 36.97 18.98
N ASP A 313 -0.06 38.27 18.72
CA ASP A 313 1.28 38.87 18.68
C ASP A 313 1.90 39.13 20.07
N LYS A 314 1.12 39.02 21.16
CA LYS A 314 1.61 39.40 22.50
C LYS A 314 1.93 38.25 23.47
N TYR A 315 1.50 37.01 23.21
CA TYR A 315 1.54 35.96 24.25
C TYR A 315 1.98 34.56 23.79
N ALA A 316 2.34 34.39 22.51
CA ALA A 316 2.63 33.07 21.94
C ALA A 316 4.09 32.64 22.15
N HIS A 317 4.45 32.17 23.34
CA HIS A 317 5.67 31.38 23.51
C HIS A 317 5.41 29.92 23.12
N ASN A 318 6.10 29.43 22.09
CA ASN A 318 6.10 28.01 21.78
C ASN A 318 7.04 27.27 22.74
N ASN A 319 6.46 26.61 23.75
CA ASN A 319 7.20 25.84 24.75
C ASN A 319 7.70 24.47 24.22
N GLY A 320 7.67 24.23 22.90
CA GLY A 320 8.18 23.03 22.25
C GLY A 320 7.13 21.93 22.01
N THR A 321 5.88 22.13 22.44
CA THR A 321 4.77 21.17 22.31
C THR A 321 3.80 21.50 21.18
N ASN A 322 3.91 22.67 20.53
CA ASN A 322 3.05 23.07 19.41
C ASN A 322 3.55 22.52 18.07
N TRP A 323 3.40 21.21 17.91
CA TRP A 323 3.62 20.48 16.66
C TRP A 323 2.63 19.32 16.57
N LYS A 324 2.42 18.81 15.36
CA LYS A 324 1.52 17.68 15.13
C LYS A 324 2.13 16.70 14.12
N ILE A 325 1.67 15.46 14.21
CA ILE A 325 1.96 14.41 13.25
C ILE A 325 0.67 14.10 12.51
N CYS A 326 0.71 14.02 11.20
CA CYS A 326 -0.45 13.56 10.44
C CYS A 326 -0.09 12.53 9.37
N THR A 327 -1.05 11.65 9.08
CA THR A 327 -0.97 10.70 7.97
C THR A 327 -2.37 10.45 7.42
N THR A 328 -2.45 9.78 6.28
CA THR A 328 -3.69 9.32 5.69
C THR A 328 -3.64 7.81 5.55
N LEU A 329 -4.63 7.10 6.13
CA LEU A 329 -4.74 5.65 6.00
C LEU A 329 -5.47 5.23 4.73
N LEU A 330 -6.35 6.10 4.22
CA LEU A 330 -7.14 5.88 3.01
C LEU A 330 -7.31 7.20 2.27
N GLY A 331 -7.14 7.18 0.95
CA GLY A 331 -7.31 8.35 0.10
C GLY A 331 -6.09 9.26 0.06
N PRO A 332 -6.22 10.48 -0.51
CA PRO A 332 -5.08 11.36 -0.76
C PRO A 332 -4.50 11.99 0.53
N SER A 333 -3.19 12.22 0.51
CA SER A 333 -2.44 12.85 1.60
C SER A 333 -2.64 14.36 1.69
N THR A 334 -2.44 14.91 2.90
CA THR A 334 -2.41 16.37 3.10
C THR A 334 -1.31 16.99 2.25
N LEU A 335 -1.62 18.12 1.61
CA LEU A 335 -0.71 18.89 0.77
C LEU A 335 0.02 19.93 1.61
N PHE A 336 1.32 20.10 1.39
CA PHE A 336 2.17 21.08 2.06
C PHE A 336 2.86 21.96 1.02
N ILE A 337 3.00 23.24 1.33
CA ILE A 337 3.92 24.09 0.56
C ILE A 337 5.36 23.60 0.80
N PRO A 338 6.20 23.46 -0.24
CA PRO A 338 7.58 23.04 -0.09
C PRO A 338 8.37 23.87 0.95
N PRO A 339 9.29 23.27 1.72
CA PRO A 339 9.99 23.93 2.83
C PRO A 339 10.67 25.26 2.46
N ASN A 340 11.23 25.36 1.26
CA ASN A 340 11.87 26.57 0.73
C ASN A 340 10.90 27.74 0.47
N HIS A 341 9.60 27.48 0.36
CA HIS A 341 8.56 28.49 0.11
C HIS A 341 7.70 28.82 1.33
N GLN A 342 7.84 28.07 2.44
CA GLN A 342 7.02 28.21 3.64
C GLN A 342 7.01 29.63 4.23
N SER A 343 8.16 30.29 4.32
CA SER A 343 8.22 31.67 4.87
C SER A 343 7.48 32.68 4.00
N GLU A 344 7.54 32.52 2.68
CA GLU A 344 6.87 33.43 1.75
C GLU A 344 5.37 33.13 1.70
N ALA A 345 4.99 31.86 1.76
CA ALA A 345 3.60 31.44 1.84
C ALA A 345 2.89 32.01 3.07
N ARG A 346 3.54 32.02 4.24
CA ARG A 346 3.00 32.66 5.45
C ARG A 346 2.76 34.16 5.26
N LYS A 347 3.73 34.89 4.67
CA LYS A 347 3.57 36.33 4.38
C LYS A 347 2.38 36.60 3.46
N ARG A 348 2.19 35.78 2.42
CA ARG A 348 1.05 35.88 1.50
C ARG A 348 -0.27 35.58 2.20
N GLN A 349 -0.30 34.56 3.06
CA GLN A 349 -1.46 34.26 3.90
C GLN A 349 -1.84 35.43 4.83
N ASP A 350 -0.86 36.05 5.49
CA ASP A 350 -1.10 37.19 6.36
C ASP A 350 -1.51 38.45 5.59
N SER A 351 -0.99 38.62 4.37
CA SER A 351 -1.44 39.69 3.46
C SER A 351 -2.90 39.48 3.05
N ALA A 352 -3.25 38.29 2.54
CA ALA A 352 -4.61 37.96 2.11
C ALA A 352 -5.62 38.14 3.24
N ARG A 353 -5.30 37.66 4.46
CA ARG A 353 -6.14 37.83 5.65
C ARG A 353 -6.35 39.29 6.02
N ARG A 354 -5.31 40.12 5.94
CA ARG A 354 -5.42 41.57 6.21
C ARG A 354 -6.26 42.27 5.15
N ASN A 355 -6.07 41.92 3.88
CA ASN A 355 -6.81 42.50 2.76
C ASN A 355 -8.31 42.16 2.82
N ALA A 356 -8.64 40.93 3.22
CA ALA A 356 -10.02 40.48 3.39
C ALA A 356 -10.63 40.83 4.76
N SER A 357 -9.85 41.41 5.68
CA SER A 357 -10.36 41.79 6.99
C SER A 357 -11.36 42.94 6.86
N THR A 358 -12.42 42.87 7.66
CA THR A 358 -13.50 43.87 7.67
C THR A 358 -13.66 44.38 9.10
N GLU A 359 -14.03 45.65 9.26
CA GLU A 359 -14.16 46.30 10.59
C GLU A 359 -15.44 45.93 11.34
N HIS A 360 -16.15 44.87 10.95
CA HIS A 360 -17.42 44.51 11.57
C HIS A 360 -17.23 43.64 12.83
N GLU A 361 -18.06 43.87 13.83
CA GLU A 361 -18.07 43.05 15.04
C GLU A 361 -18.84 41.75 14.79
N CYS A 362 -18.12 40.64 14.71
CA CYS A 362 -18.71 39.33 14.46
C CYS A 362 -19.26 38.72 15.76
N LEU A 363 -20.58 38.79 15.95
CA LEU A 363 -21.28 38.19 17.09
C LEU A 363 -21.75 36.74 16.85
N SER A 364 -21.65 36.24 15.61
CA SER A 364 -22.16 34.92 15.23
C SER A 364 -21.14 34.12 14.43
N ILE A 365 -20.98 32.84 14.76
CA ILE A 365 -20.17 31.88 13.99
C ILE A 365 -20.68 31.68 12.55
N ARG A 366 -21.91 32.11 12.24
CA ARG A 366 -22.52 32.07 10.90
C ARG A 366 -22.55 33.44 10.23
N CYS A 367 -21.70 34.37 10.64
CA CYS A 367 -21.65 35.69 10.04
C CYS A 367 -21.29 35.58 8.55
N VAL A 368 -22.20 36.06 7.68
CA VAL A 368 -22.02 36.04 6.22
C VAL A 368 -20.78 36.84 5.80
N GLY A 369 -20.49 37.97 6.47
CA GLY A 369 -19.29 38.76 6.19
C GLY A 369 -17.99 38.00 6.51
N CYS A 370 -17.97 37.25 7.60
CA CYS A 370 -16.82 36.40 7.95
C CYS A 370 -16.68 35.22 6.99
N ALA A 371 -17.79 34.61 6.57
CA ALA A 371 -17.79 33.55 5.58
C ALA A 371 -17.25 34.06 4.22
N ALA A 372 -17.74 35.20 3.74
CA ALA A 372 -17.28 35.82 2.49
C ALA A 372 -15.80 36.23 2.56
N ALA A 373 -15.34 36.77 3.69
CA ALA A 373 -13.92 37.08 3.90
C ALA A 373 -13.04 35.81 3.85
N ALA A 374 -13.47 34.71 4.48
CA ALA A 374 -12.78 33.43 4.39
C ALA A 374 -12.80 32.88 2.95
N ASP A 375 -13.93 33.01 2.26
CA ASP A 375 -14.15 32.99 0.81
C ASP A 375 -12.99 33.57 0.00
N ALA A 376 -12.84 34.89 0.14
CA ALA A 376 -11.86 35.69 -0.58
C ALA A 376 -10.42 35.28 -0.27
N VAL A 377 -10.10 35.01 1.00
CA VAL A 377 -8.77 34.54 1.41
C VAL A 377 -8.45 33.20 0.75
N ARG A 378 -9.40 32.26 0.72
CA ARG A 378 -9.20 30.95 0.07
C ARG A 378 -8.94 31.11 -1.42
N GLU A 379 -9.66 32.00 -2.09
CA GLU A 379 -9.48 32.29 -3.51
C GLU A 379 -8.10 32.87 -3.81
N GLU A 380 -7.73 33.93 -3.09
CA GLU A 380 -6.44 34.60 -3.25
C GLU A 380 -5.28 33.62 -3.00
N LEU A 381 -5.37 32.78 -1.97
CA LEU A 381 -4.30 31.83 -1.64
C LEU A 381 -4.20 30.66 -2.62
N ALA A 382 -5.32 30.16 -3.15
CA ALA A 382 -5.29 29.13 -4.17
C ALA A 382 -4.52 29.60 -5.41
N THR A 383 -4.73 30.85 -5.84
CA THR A 383 -4.03 31.44 -6.99
C THR A 383 -2.58 31.81 -6.66
N THR A 384 -2.36 32.52 -5.55
CA THR A 384 -1.04 33.09 -5.24
C THR A 384 -0.04 32.05 -4.76
N LEU A 385 -0.50 30.94 -4.15
CA LEU A 385 0.39 29.86 -3.70
C LEU A 385 0.54 28.73 -4.72
N GLY A 386 -0.33 28.65 -5.74
CA GLY A 386 -0.24 27.66 -6.81
C GLY A 386 1.16 27.53 -7.44
N PRO A 387 1.87 28.64 -7.77
CA PRO A 387 3.22 28.58 -8.33
C PRO A 387 4.29 27.97 -7.41
N PHE A 388 4.04 27.86 -6.10
CA PHE A 388 4.97 27.22 -5.16
C PHE A 388 4.91 25.69 -5.22
N GLY A 389 3.90 25.13 -5.87
CA GLY A 389 3.67 23.69 -5.90
C GLY A 389 3.22 23.14 -4.54
N ALA A 390 3.16 21.81 -4.46
CA ALA A 390 2.75 21.10 -3.25
C ALA A 390 3.54 19.80 -3.10
N GLU A 391 3.88 19.46 -1.87
CA GLU A 391 4.44 18.18 -1.45
C GLU A 391 3.44 17.44 -0.57
N ALA A 392 3.44 16.12 -0.63
CA ALA A 392 2.56 15.29 0.19
C ALA A 392 3.32 14.04 0.65
N ALA A 393 3.00 13.56 1.85
CA ALA A 393 3.54 12.30 2.34
C ALA A 393 3.04 11.13 1.47
N SER A 394 3.95 10.21 1.12
CA SER A 394 3.60 8.99 0.39
C SER A 394 2.83 8.02 1.28
N LEU A 395 2.25 6.97 0.68
CA LEU A 395 1.57 5.92 1.44
C LEU A 395 2.54 5.28 2.46
N GLY A 396 2.14 5.22 3.72
CA GLY A 396 2.97 4.70 4.81
C GLY A 396 3.90 5.73 5.45
N GLU A 397 3.99 6.94 4.89
CA GLU A 397 4.74 8.05 5.49
C GLU A 397 3.83 8.91 6.39
N CYS A 398 4.43 9.70 7.27
CA CYS A 398 3.73 10.71 8.05
C CYS A 398 4.46 12.05 7.94
N ALA A 399 3.67 13.13 7.97
CA ALA A 399 4.20 14.49 8.04
C ALA A 399 4.30 14.92 9.50
N VAL A 400 5.46 15.45 9.89
CA VAL A 400 5.70 16.04 11.21
C VAL A 400 5.98 17.52 11.01
N PHE A 401 5.20 18.38 11.65
CA PHE A 401 5.34 19.81 11.44
C PHE A 401 4.88 20.63 12.63
N LYS A 402 5.46 21.83 12.75
CA LYS A 402 5.07 22.81 13.75
C LYS A 402 3.73 23.45 13.36
N VAL A 403 3.00 23.94 14.35
CA VAL A 403 1.75 24.69 14.16
C VAL A 403 1.88 26.09 14.73
N GLY A 404 0.99 27.00 14.34
CA GLY A 404 1.07 28.41 14.69
C GLY A 404 1.36 29.28 13.47
N ARG A 405 0.96 30.54 13.53
CA ARG A 405 0.99 31.45 12.38
C ARG A 405 2.40 31.77 11.89
N ASP A 406 3.34 32.01 12.79
CA ASP A 406 4.66 32.53 12.41
C ASP A 406 5.63 31.46 11.88
N PHE A 407 5.43 30.21 12.29
CA PHE A 407 6.37 29.12 12.06
C PHE A 407 5.71 27.80 11.64
N GLY A 408 4.39 27.75 11.60
CA GLY A 408 3.66 26.57 11.17
C GLY A 408 3.80 26.29 9.67
N ALA A 409 3.63 25.03 9.30
CA ALA A 409 3.59 24.65 7.91
C ALA A 409 2.27 25.10 7.27
N VAL A 410 2.37 25.84 6.17
CA VAL A 410 1.24 26.12 5.28
C VAL A 410 0.88 24.82 4.57
N HIS A 411 -0.37 24.39 4.73
CA HIS A 411 -0.87 23.12 4.22
C HIS A 411 -2.34 23.24 3.79
N SER A 412 -2.81 22.24 3.04
CA SER A 412 -4.17 22.15 2.51
C SER A 412 -4.63 20.71 2.53
N GLU A 413 -5.94 20.50 2.70
CA GLU A 413 -6.55 19.25 2.29
C GLU A 413 -6.38 19.05 0.77
N PRO A 414 -6.24 17.79 0.31
CA PRO A 414 -6.22 17.46 -1.11
C PRO A 414 -7.62 17.54 -1.73
N CYS A 415 -7.68 17.49 -3.07
CA CYS A 415 -8.93 17.25 -3.79
C CYS A 415 -9.56 15.92 -3.33
N MET A 416 -10.86 15.94 -3.03
CA MET A 416 -11.60 14.78 -2.50
C MET A 416 -12.78 14.35 -3.38
N SER A 417 -12.99 14.98 -4.53
CA SER A 417 -14.07 14.60 -5.46
C SER A 417 -13.67 13.47 -6.41
N GLU A 418 -12.37 13.30 -6.69
CA GLU A 418 -11.86 12.34 -7.68
C GLU A 418 -11.68 10.91 -7.12
N GLY A 419 -11.78 10.72 -5.80
CA GLY A 419 -11.61 9.42 -5.15
C GLY A 419 -12.95 8.74 -4.86
N SER A 420 -13.11 7.48 -5.29
CA SER A 420 -14.36 6.71 -5.08
C SER A 420 -14.61 6.25 -3.64
N GLY A 421 -13.55 6.09 -2.83
CA GLY A 421 -13.66 5.51 -1.47
C GLY A 421 -13.64 6.49 -0.30
N GLY A 422 -13.50 7.78 -0.56
CA GLY A 422 -13.34 8.80 0.48
C GLY A 422 -11.94 8.82 1.11
N ARG A 423 -11.81 9.45 2.27
CA ARG A 423 -10.52 9.70 2.92
C ARG A 423 -10.56 9.44 4.43
N VAL A 424 -9.57 8.72 4.96
CA VAL A 424 -9.35 8.53 6.41
C VAL A 424 -8.04 9.17 6.82
N PHE A 425 -8.14 10.34 7.45
CA PHE A 425 -7.02 11.16 7.91
C PHE A 425 -6.80 11.00 9.40
N ILE A 426 -5.54 10.95 9.83
CA ILE A 426 -5.15 10.90 11.23
C ILE A 426 -4.32 12.12 11.58
N ASN A 427 -4.63 12.70 12.74
CA ASN A 427 -3.88 13.77 13.36
C ASN A 427 -3.51 13.40 14.80
N VAL A 428 -2.26 13.62 15.19
CA VAL A 428 -1.73 13.39 16.54
C VAL A 428 -1.05 14.66 17.03
N VAL A 429 -1.57 15.23 18.11
CA VAL A 429 -0.98 16.38 18.80
C VAL A 429 -0.45 15.89 20.15
N PRO A 430 0.87 15.73 20.31
CA PRO A 430 1.45 15.38 21.59
C PRO A 430 1.36 16.55 22.57
N GLY A 431 1.14 16.23 23.84
CA GLY A 431 1.05 17.23 24.89
C GLY A 431 1.29 16.61 26.26
N THR A 432 1.59 17.45 27.24
CA THR A 432 1.55 17.06 28.64
C THR A 432 0.12 16.85 29.12
N GLU A 433 -0.04 16.13 30.22
CA GLU A 433 -1.35 15.92 30.85
C GLU A 433 -2.03 17.26 31.17
N LYS A 434 -1.27 18.22 31.73
CA LYS A 434 -1.76 19.57 32.07
C LYS A 434 -2.23 20.34 30.83
N GLU A 435 -1.43 20.35 29.76
CA GLU A 435 -1.76 21.07 28.53
C GLU A 435 -3.05 20.53 27.89
N LEU A 436 -3.19 19.20 27.82
CA LEU A 436 -4.37 18.55 27.27
C LEU A 436 -5.59 18.74 28.16
N ALA A 437 -5.45 18.66 29.49
CA ALA A 437 -6.53 18.96 30.42
C ALA A 437 -7.01 20.40 30.30
N GLN A 438 -6.10 21.36 30.16
CA GLN A 438 -6.45 22.76 29.90
C GLN A 438 -7.15 22.94 28.55
N LEU A 439 -6.68 22.27 27.49
CA LEU A 439 -7.33 22.30 26.17
C LEU A 439 -8.76 21.77 26.23
N MET A 440 -8.98 20.62 26.87
CA MET A 440 -10.31 20.05 27.06
C MET A 440 -11.21 20.95 27.91
N GLY A 441 -10.66 21.55 28.97
CA GLY A 441 -11.35 22.51 29.82
C GLY A 441 -11.86 23.75 29.06
N LYS A 442 -11.09 24.26 28.09
CA LYS A 442 -11.53 25.36 27.20
C LYS A 442 -12.75 24.98 26.36
N TRP A 443 -12.98 23.70 26.12
CA TRP A 443 -14.16 23.18 25.40
C TRP A 443 -15.28 22.73 26.34
N GLY A 444 -15.16 22.97 27.65
CA GLY A 444 -16.14 22.51 28.64
C GLY A 444 -16.19 20.98 28.78
N MET A 445 -15.07 20.31 28.50
CA MET A 445 -14.97 18.86 28.51
C MET A 445 -13.97 18.39 29.57
N GLU A 446 -14.26 17.23 30.15
CA GLU A 446 -13.34 16.55 31.08
C GLU A 446 -12.17 15.89 30.33
N PHE A 447 -11.07 15.65 31.06
CA PHE A 447 -9.90 14.90 30.61
C PHE A 447 -9.64 13.72 31.56
N PRO A 448 -9.31 12.51 31.08
CA PRO A 448 -9.24 12.10 29.67
C PRO A 448 -10.63 11.87 29.07
N ARG A 449 -10.76 11.97 27.75
CA ARG A 449 -12.05 11.80 27.07
C ARG A 449 -11.93 11.22 25.68
N GLN A 450 -12.96 10.45 25.31
CA GLN A 450 -13.17 9.94 23.97
C GLN A 450 -14.59 10.26 23.50
N TRP A 451 -14.69 10.67 22.25
CA TRP A 451 -15.97 10.98 21.61
C TRP A 451 -15.83 10.88 20.10
N TRP A 452 -16.96 10.77 19.42
CA TRP A 452 -17.02 10.94 17.97
C TRP A 452 -18.25 11.74 17.61
N VAL A 453 -18.20 12.42 16.47
CA VAL A 453 -19.29 13.22 15.95
C VAL A 453 -19.47 12.87 14.49
N GLY A 454 -20.70 12.50 14.12
CA GLY A 454 -21.10 12.33 12.72
C GLY A 454 -21.43 13.68 12.09
N GLY A 455 -20.97 13.91 10.87
CA GLY A 455 -21.63 14.83 9.96
C GLY A 455 -23.00 14.27 9.58
N TRP A 456 -23.98 15.17 9.40
CA TRP A 456 -25.32 14.81 8.96
C TRP A 456 -25.31 14.22 7.56
#